data_AF-A0A936PXX0-F1
#
_entry.id   AF-A0A936PXX0-F1
#
_cell.length_a   1.000
_cell.length_b   1.000
_cell.length_c   1.000
_cell.angle_alpha   90.00
_cell.angle_beta   90.00
_cell.angle_gamma   90.00
#
_symmetry.space_group_name_H-M   'P 1'
#
loop_
_entity.id
_entity.type
_entity.pdbx_description
1 polymer ?
#
loop_
_entity_poly.entity_id
_entity_poly.type
_entity_poly.pdbx_seq_one_letter_code
_entity_poly.pdbx_strand_id
1 'polypeptide(L)'
;MPHPFDRDLSYLLPFLGRVIEYAEAQPEPLRGALLAELSGETARWAAIQALLDGAAPNTTPTPKPTPAEAPRPSRQPGWTIGPLSPKPTKP
;
A
#
# COMPACT_ATOMS: atom_id res chain seq x y z
N MET A 1 -1.40 22.90 27.75
CA MET A 1 -1.15 23.76 26.56
C MET A 1 -1.53 22.94 25.35
N PRO A 2 -2.44 23.39 24.48
CA PRO A 2 -2.69 22.69 23.22
C PRO A 2 -1.38 22.63 22.42
N HIS A 3 -1.09 21.47 21.82
CA HIS A 3 0.10 21.32 20.98
C HIS A 3 -0.04 22.25 19.75
N PRO A 4 1.03 22.94 19.33
CA PRO A 4 0.96 23.85 18.18
C PRO A 4 0.47 23.13 16.90
N PHE A 5 0.81 21.85 16.79
CA PHE A 5 0.41 20.97 15.69
C PHE A 5 -1.10 20.69 15.63
N ASP A 6 -1.81 20.74 16.77
CA ASP A 6 -3.25 20.51 16.81
C ASP A 6 -4.03 21.60 16.05
N ARG A 7 -3.54 22.85 16.17
CA ARG A 7 -4.06 23.98 15.40
C ARG A 7 -3.85 23.78 13.91
N ASP A 8 -2.67 23.30 13.49
CA ASP A 8 -2.36 23.08 12.08
C ASP A 8 -3.21 21.95 11.49
N LEU A 9 -3.40 20.86 12.23
CA LEU A 9 -4.24 19.73 11.79
C LEU A 9 -5.71 20.12 11.68
N SER A 10 -6.19 20.99 12.57
CA SER A 10 -7.53 21.57 12.50
C SER A 10 -7.77 22.38 11.23
N TYR A 11 -6.72 22.96 10.63
CA TYR A 11 -6.82 23.63 9.32
C TYR A 11 -6.58 22.68 8.14
N LEU A 12 -5.68 21.72 8.31
CA LEU A 12 -5.29 20.78 7.27
C LEU A 12 -6.44 19.86 6.88
N LEU A 13 -7.13 19.25 7.84
CA LEU A 13 -8.19 18.27 7.53
C LEU A 13 -9.35 18.89 6.73
N PRO A 14 -9.90 20.08 7.08
CA PRO A 14 -10.88 20.75 6.23
C PRO A 14 -10.33 21.22 4.89
N PHE A 15 -9.03 21.56 4.82
CA PHE A 15 -8.39 21.88 3.56
C PHE A 15 -8.35 20.66 2.63
N LEU A 16 -7.92 19.49 3.13
CA LEU A 16 -7.93 18.24 2.36
C LEU A 16 -9.34 17.89 1.87
N GLY A 17 -10.36 18.10 2.70
CA GLY A 17 -11.77 17.96 2.29
C GLY A 17 -12.12 18.84 1.08
N ARG A 18 -11.76 20.12 1.11
CA ARG A 18 -11.97 21.05 -0.02
C ARG A 18 -11.19 20.66 -1.28
N VAL A 19 -9.98 20.11 -1.13
CA VAL A 19 -9.20 19.63 -2.27
C VAL A 19 -9.86 18.40 -2.91
N ILE A 20 -10.42 17.50 -2.10
CA ILE A 20 -11.21 16.35 -2.59
C ILE A 20 -12.47 16.83 -3.32
N GLU A 21 -13.23 17.76 -2.74
CA GLU A 21 -14.41 18.36 -3.40
C GLU A 21 -14.05 18.99 -4.75
N TYR A 22 -12.93 19.71 -4.80
CA TYR A 22 -12.42 20.29 -6.04
C TYR A 22 -12.04 19.21 -7.06
N ALA A 23 -11.38 18.14 -6.63
CA ALA A 23 -11.00 17.02 -7.48
C ALA A 23 -12.23 16.32 -8.09
N GLU A 24 -13.26 16.06 -7.28
CA GLU A 24 -14.53 15.46 -7.72
C GLU A 24 -15.24 16.32 -8.79
N ALA A 25 -15.12 17.65 -8.70
CA ALA A 25 -15.67 18.57 -9.68
C ALA A 25 -14.90 18.61 -11.02
N GLN A 26 -13.72 17.98 -11.12
CA GLN A 26 -12.93 17.98 -12.34
C GLN A 26 -13.44 16.95 -13.38
N PRO A 27 -13.20 17.21 -14.67
CA PRO A 27 -13.37 16.20 -15.71
C PRO A 27 -12.25 15.13 -15.64
N GLU A 28 -12.51 13.97 -16.23
CA GLU A 28 -11.44 12.97 -16.49
C GLU A 28 -10.46 13.48 -17.57
N PRO A 29 -9.17 13.09 -17.51
CA PRO A 29 -8.53 12.18 -16.55
C PRO A 29 -8.07 12.85 -15.25
N LEU A 30 -8.26 14.16 -15.12
CA LEU A 30 -7.70 14.95 -14.03
C LEU A 30 -8.30 14.57 -12.67
N ARG A 31 -9.62 14.31 -12.61
CA ARG A 31 -10.28 13.81 -11.40
C ARG A 31 -9.62 12.53 -10.88
N GLY A 32 -9.48 11.51 -11.74
CA GLY A 32 -8.86 10.25 -11.36
C GLY A 32 -7.42 10.41 -10.85
N ALA A 33 -6.63 11.26 -11.52
CA ALA A 33 -5.26 11.55 -11.09
C ALA A 33 -5.21 12.27 -9.72
N LEU A 34 -6.04 13.29 -9.51
CA LEU A 34 -6.09 14.02 -8.23
C LEU A 34 -6.58 13.13 -7.08
N LEU A 35 -7.62 12.31 -7.29
CA LEU A 35 -8.12 11.40 -6.27
C LEU A 35 -7.10 10.29 -5.95
N ALA A 36 -6.33 9.84 -6.95
CA ALA A 36 -5.25 8.88 -6.72
C ALA A 36 -4.14 9.47 -5.84
N GLU A 37 -3.72 10.72 -6.10
CA GLU A 37 -2.72 11.41 -5.27
C GLU A 37 -3.21 11.70 -3.85
N LEU A 38 -4.51 12.01 -3.68
CA LEU A 38 -5.13 12.29 -2.37
C LEU A 38 -5.53 11.02 -1.61
N SER A 39 -5.39 9.85 -2.23
CA SER A 39 -5.86 8.58 -1.68
C SER A 39 -5.22 8.28 -0.32
N GLY A 40 -6.05 8.18 0.72
CA GLY A 40 -5.61 7.85 2.07
C GLY A 40 -4.94 9.00 2.84
N GLU A 41 -4.73 10.17 2.23
CA GLU A 41 -4.01 11.27 2.88
C GLU A 41 -4.82 11.86 4.05
N THR A 42 -6.13 12.05 3.90
CA THR A 42 -7.01 12.47 5.00
C THR A 42 -6.99 11.48 6.16
N ALA A 43 -7.03 10.17 5.88
CA ALA A 43 -7.00 9.13 6.90
C ALA A 43 -5.64 9.09 7.63
N ARG A 44 -4.55 9.30 6.89
CA ARG A 44 -3.20 9.36 7.46
C ARG A 44 -3.05 10.54 8.40
N TRP A 45 -3.51 11.74 8.02
CA TRP A 45 -3.43 12.92 8.89
C TRP A 45 -4.35 12.82 10.11
N ALA A 46 -5.54 12.22 9.96
CA ALA A 46 -6.42 11.92 11.11
C ALA A 46 -5.77 10.93 12.09
N ALA A 47 -5.08 9.90 11.59
CA ALA A 47 -4.33 8.97 12.45
C ALA A 47 -3.17 9.66 13.18
N ILE A 48 -2.46 10.57 12.51
CA ILE A 48 -1.42 11.40 13.14
C ILE A 48 -2.02 12.29 14.23
N GLN A 49 -3.17 12.92 13.99
CA GLN A 49 -3.85 13.72 15.00
C GLN A 49 -4.17 12.90 16.25
N ALA A 50 -4.75 11.71 16.07
CA ALA A 50 -5.07 10.81 17.18
C ALA A 50 -3.82 10.44 17.99
N LEU A 51 -2.69 10.14 17.33
CA LEU A 51 -1.42 9.85 18.02
C LEU A 51 -0.91 11.05 18.83
N LEU A 52 -1.04 12.26 18.28
CA LEU A 52 -0.61 13.50 18.96
C LEU A 52 -1.52 13.87 20.14
N ASP A 53 -2.81 13.54 20.07
CA ASP A 53 -3.76 13.68 21.18
C ASP A 53 -3.56 12.62 22.28
N GLY A 54 -2.58 11.72 22.12
CA GLY A 54 -2.28 10.69 23.09
C GLY A 54 -3.19 9.48 23.00
N ALA A 55 -3.94 9.31 21.90
CA ALA A 55 -4.53 8.02 21.59
C ALA A 55 -3.38 7.05 21.32
N ALA A 56 -3.12 6.13 22.25
CA ALA A 56 -2.19 5.04 22.01
C ALA A 56 -2.62 4.32 20.72
N PRO A 57 -1.68 4.01 19.81
CA PRO A 57 -2.03 3.24 18.64
C PRO A 57 -2.59 1.89 19.12
N ASN A 58 -3.90 1.67 18.96
CA ASN A 58 -4.45 0.33 19.03
C ASN A 58 -4.07 -0.39 17.72
N THR A 59 -2.77 -0.61 17.52
CA THR A 59 -2.25 -1.52 16.51
C THR A 59 -2.46 -2.93 17.03
N THR A 60 -3.70 -3.42 16.95
CA THR A 60 -3.89 -4.86 16.87
C THR A 60 -3.88 -5.20 15.38
N PRO A 61 -2.75 -5.60 14.78
CA PRO A 61 -2.75 -6.15 13.44
C PRO A 61 -3.62 -7.41 13.47
N THR A 62 -4.74 -7.41 12.74
CA THR A 62 -5.47 -8.65 12.46
C THR A 62 -4.53 -9.55 11.63
N PRO A 63 -4.15 -10.74 12.11
CA PRO A 63 -3.34 -11.64 11.30
C PRO A 63 -4.14 -12.03 10.05
N LYS A 64 -3.59 -11.69 8.88
CA LYS A 64 -4.06 -12.21 7.59
C LYS A 64 -3.86 -13.73 7.61
N PRO A 65 -4.89 -14.55 7.32
CA PRO A 65 -4.70 -16.00 7.25
C PRO A 65 -3.70 -16.34 6.14
N THR A 66 -2.65 -17.07 6.52
CA THR A 66 -1.69 -17.68 5.60
C THR A 66 -2.43 -18.68 4.71
N PRO A 67 -2.35 -18.59 3.37
CA PRO A 67 -2.85 -19.63 2.50
C PRO A 67 -2.06 -20.92 2.75
N ALA A 68 -2.74 -22.00 3.13
CA ALA A 68 -2.15 -23.32 3.21
C ALA A 68 -1.71 -23.77 1.81
N GLU A 69 -0.43 -24.09 1.64
CA GLU A 69 0.06 -24.70 0.40
C GLU A 69 -0.58 -26.07 0.21
N ALA A 70 -1.31 -26.23 -0.89
CA ALA A 70 -1.80 -27.52 -1.34
C ALA A 70 -0.62 -28.42 -1.78
N PRO A 71 -0.63 -29.73 -1.47
CA PRO A 71 0.45 -30.63 -1.85
C PRO A 71 0.55 -30.74 -3.38
N ARG A 72 1.74 -30.45 -3.92
CA ARG A 72 2.05 -30.67 -5.35
C ARG A 72 2.15 -32.17 -5.63
N PRO A 73 1.58 -32.68 -6.74
CA PRO A 73 1.77 -34.06 -7.15
C PRO A 73 3.21 -34.30 -7.62
N SER A 74 3.83 -35.32 -7.05
CA SER A 74 5.12 -35.89 -7.47
C SER A 74 5.04 -36.35 -8.93
N ARG A 75 5.80 -35.72 -9.81
CA ARG A 75 6.06 -36.22 -11.16
C ARG A 75 7.38 -36.98 -11.16
N GLN A 76 7.32 -38.31 -11.21
CA GLN A 76 8.42 -39.11 -11.74
C GLN A 76 8.62 -38.79 -13.23
N PRO A 77 9.88 -38.72 -13.67
CA PRO A 77 10.29 -39.47 -14.85
C PRO A 77 11.59 -40.25 -14.53
N GLY A 78 11.75 -41.52 -14.90
CA GLY A 78 11.53 -42.01 -16.26
C GLY A 78 12.83 -41.98 -17.06
N TRP A 79 13.78 -42.86 -16.70
CA TRP A 79 14.79 -43.53 -17.55
C TRP A 79 15.91 -42.73 -18.26
N THR A 80 17.14 -43.03 -17.79
CA THR A 80 18.35 -43.47 -18.53
C THR A 80 19.26 -42.46 -19.29
N ILE A 81 20.41 -42.22 -18.63
CA ILE A 81 21.82 -41.97 -19.04
C ILE A 81 22.19 -41.86 -20.53
N GLY A 82 22.84 -40.74 -20.88
CA GLY A 82 23.84 -40.62 -21.97
C GLY A 82 24.47 -39.22 -22.02
N PRO A 83 25.82 -39.06 -21.95
CA PRO A 83 26.47 -37.75 -21.97
C PRO A 83 26.78 -37.33 -23.40
N LEU A 84 26.76 -36.02 -23.71
CA LEU A 84 27.54 -35.41 -24.82
C LEU A 84 27.54 -33.88 -24.68
N SER A 85 28.57 -33.35 -24.04
CA SER A 85 28.95 -31.94 -24.14
C SER A 85 29.44 -31.64 -25.56
N PRO A 86 29.18 -30.42 -26.06
CA PRO A 86 30.31 -29.62 -26.54
C PRO A 86 30.33 -28.19 -25.97
N LYS A 87 31.55 -27.73 -25.68
CA LYS A 87 31.94 -26.37 -25.25
C LYS A 87 31.54 -25.30 -26.30
N PRO A 88 31.18 -24.09 -25.88
CA PRO A 88 31.12 -22.93 -26.76
C PRO A 88 32.53 -22.31 -26.93
N THR A 89 32.97 -22.13 -28.18
CA THR A 89 34.10 -21.25 -28.51
C THR A 89 33.64 -20.27 -29.59
N LYS A 90 33.57 -18.99 -29.20
CA LYS A 90 33.46 -17.78 -30.04
C LYS A 90 34.86 -17.45 -30.63
N PRO A 91 35.07 -16.67 -31.72
CA PRO A 91 34.19 -15.76 -32.47
C PRO A 91 33.85 -16.14 -33.91
#